data_AF-A0A941JIB0-F1
#
_entry.id   AF-A0A941JIB0-F1
#
_cell.length_a   1.000
_cell.length_b   1.000
_cell.length_c   1.000
_cell.angle_alpha   90.00
_cell.angle_beta   90.00
_cell.angle_gamma   90.00
#
_symmetry.space_group_name_H-M   'P 1'
#
loop_
_entity.id
_entity.type
_entity.pdbx_description
1 polymer ?
#
loop_
_entity_poly.entity_id
_entity_poly.type
_entity_poly.pdbx_seq_one_letter_code
_entity_poly.pdbx_strand_id
1 'polypeptide(L)'
;MTALTQDRNTLRRDGNQIEPPVAAATKIFGGSIVCINTATGYAVPGSTSTTLKAVGVAEDRADNSAGAAGEIRVRLRKGPHRFANSASADLITLADIGADCYIVDDQTVAKTSGTNTRSVAGKVFDVDADGVWVDFA
;
A
#
# COMPACT_ATOMS: atom_id res chain seq x y z
N MET A 1 25.70 19.30 -3.42
CA MET A 1 25.89 17.87 -3.07
C MET A 1 27.34 17.54 -3.38
N THR A 2 28.15 17.23 -2.37
CA THR A 2 29.60 16.97 -2.54
C THR A 2 29.84 15.49 -2.80
N ALA A 3 30.76 15.19 -3.71
CA ALA A 3 31.18 13.82 -4.00
C ALA A 3 31.94 13.19 -2.81
N LEU A 4 31.90 11.87 -2.70
CA LEU A 4 32.62 11.11 -1.68
C LEU A 4 34.14 11.33 -1.81
N THR A 5 34.79 11.72 -0.72
CA THR A 5 36.26 11.87 -0.63
C THR A 5 36.92 10.75 0.18
N GLN A 6 36.11 9.84 0.74
CA GLN A 6 36.55 8.66 1.49
C GLN A 6 35.48 7.57 1.42
N ASP A 7 35.84 6.34 1.77
CA ASP A 7 34.93 5.21 1.83
C ASP A 7 33.78 5.47 2.82
N ARG A 8 32.57 5.07 2.43
CA ARG A 8 31.37 5.21 3.26
C ARG A 8 30.80 3.84 3.60
N ASN A 9 30.68 3.56 4.89
CA ASN A 9 29.96 2.40 5.38
C ASN A 9 28.45 2.56 5.15
N THR A 10 27.98 2.08 3.99
CA THR A 10 26.58 2.21 3.57
C THR A 10 25.79 1.00 4.10
N LEU A 11 24.82 1.26 4.98
CA LEU A 11 23.95 0.22 5.53
C LEU A 11 22.97 -0.29 4.46
N ARG A 12 22.73 -1.61 4.45
CA ARG A 12 21.75 -2.27 3.57
C ARG A 12 20.56 -2.77 4.37
N ARG A 13 19.38 -2.83 3.73
CA ARG A 13 18.19 -3.55 4.20
C ARG A 13 17.79 -4.55 3.12
N ASP A 14 17.08 -5.62 3.51
CA ASP A 14 16.66 -6.69 2.59
C ASP A 14 15.53 -6.27 1.63
N GLY A 15 15.07 -5.02 1.69
CA GLY A 15 14.11 -4.44 0.72
C GLY A 15 12.64 -4.82 0.95
N ASN A 16 12.37 -5.90 1.68
CA ASN A 16 11.03 -6.44 1.90
C ASN A 16 10.23 -5.72 2.99
N GLN A 17 10.88 -4.87 3.80
CA GLN A 17 10.25 -4.20 4.92
C GLN A 17 10.54 -2.71 4.89
N ILE A 18 9.50 -1.91 5.09
CA ILE A 18 9.60 -0.46 5.27
C ILE A 18 8.83 -0.06 6.52
N GLU A 19 9.24 1.04 7.13
CA GLU A 19 8.57 1.59 8.31
C GLU A 19 8.32 3.09 8.08
N PRO A 20 7.32 3.51 7.30
CA PRO A 20 7.02 4.93 7.12
C PRO A 20 6.33 5.56 8.34
N PRO A 21 6.45 6.89 8.52
CA PRO A 21 5.75 7.63 9.56
C PRO A 21 4.24 7.68 9.25
N VAL A 22 3.40 7.50 10.27
CA VAL A 22 1.93 7.51 10.12
C VAL A 22 1.38 8.95 10.15
N ALA A 23 0.34 9.23 9.37
CA ALA A 23 -0.31 10.54 9.37
C ALA A 23 -0.96 10.86 10.73
N ALA A 24 -1.20 12.14 11.01
CA ALA A 24 -1.90 12.56 12.22
C ALA A 24 -3.32 11.98 12.26
N ALA A 25 -3.87 11.77 13.45
CA ALA A 25 -5.24 11.31 13.67
C ALA A 25 -5.65 10.08 12.82
N THR A 26 -4.68 9.20 12.54
CA THR A 26 -4.86 8.08 11.60
C THR A 26 -4.64 6.75 12.29
N LYS A 27 -5.45 5.76 11.89
CA LYS A 27 -5.35 4.38 12.38
C LYS A 27 -5.19 3.42 11.21
N ILE A 28 -4.22 2.52 11.32
CA ILE A 28 -3.92 1.49 10.34
C ILE A 28 -4.05 0.13 11.05
N PHE A 29 -4.86 -0.76 10.48
CA PHE A 29 -5.04 -2.10 11.02
C PHE A 29 -3.96 -3.04 10.51
N GLY A 30 -3.59 -4.05 11.32
CA GLY A 30 -2.71 -5.12 10.84
C GLY A 30 -3.41 -5.89 9.72
N GLY A 31 -2.68 -6.22 8.65
CA GLY A 31 -3.21 -6.87 7.46
C GLY A 31 -3.85 -5.93 6.43
N SER A 32 -3.95 -4.63 6.70
CA SER A 32 -4.56 -3.67 5.78
C SER A 32 -3.58 -3.15 4.73
N ILE A 33 -4.11 -2.73 3.57
CA ILE A 33 -3.35 -1.97 2.56
C ILE A 33 -2.89 -0.66 3.18
N VAL A 34 -1.59 -0.39 3.07
CA VAL A 34 -1.00 0.88 3.47
C VAL A 34 -0.55 1.66 2.25
N CYS A 35 -0.90 2.94 2.25
CA CYS A 35 -0.53 3.89 1.21
C CYS A 35 0.33 5.00 1.78
N ILE A 36 1.23 5.55 0.95
CA ILE A 36 1.78 6.89 1.18
C ILE A 36 0.87 7.90 0.50
N ASN A 37 0.41 8.89 1.25
CA ASN A 37 -0.24 10.07 0.69
C ASN A 37 0.83 10.93 -0.01
N THR A 38 0.71 11.12 -1.32
CA THR A 38 1.73 11.80 -2.14
C THR A 38 1.84 13.30 -1.87
N ALA A 39 0.82 13.91 -1.26
CA ALA A 39 0.85 15.32 -0.88
C ALA A 39 1.58 15.55 0.46
N THR A 40 1.52 14.58 1.39
CA THR A 40 2.05 14.76 2.75
C THR A 40 3.26 13.88 3.07
N GLY A 41 3.45 12.78 2.34
CA GLY A 41 4.52 11.81 2.57
C GLY A 41 4.29 10.84 3.74
N TYR A 42 3.12 10.86 4.37
CA TYR A 42 2.78 9.99 5.50
C TYR A 42 1.97 8.76 5.11
N ALA A 43 2.09 7.71 5.93
CA ALA A 43 1.33 6.48 5.80
C ALA A 43 -0.12 6.67 6.23
N VAL A 44 -1.03 6.20 5.39
CA VAL A 44 -2.49 6.22 5.55
C VAL A 44 -3.08 4.89 5.11
N PRO A 45 -4.26 4.48 5.61
CA PRO A 45 -4.97 3.32 5.09
C PRO A 45 -5.37 3.52 3.62
N GLY A 46 -5.51 2.41 2.89
CA GLY A 46 -6.09 2.40 1.54
C GLY A 46 -7.49 3.00 1.51
N SER A 47 -7.77 3.84 0.52
CA SER A 47 -9.11 4.40 0.28
C SER A 47 -9.22 4.90 -1.16
N THR A 48 -10.45 5.19 -1.60
CA THR A 48 -10.69 5.86 -2.88
C THR A 48 -10.12 7.27 -2.86
N SER A 49 -8.98 7.46 -3.52
CA SER A 49 -8.32 8.74 -3.70
C SER A 49 -7.36 8.64 -4.89
N THR A 50 -7.01 9.77 -5.48
CA THR A 50 -6.01 9.88 -6.58
C THR A 50 -4.62 10.25 -6.09
N THR A 51 -4.47 10.53 -4.78
CA THR A 51 -3.21 10.99 -4.16
C THR A 51 -2.55 9.91 -3.31
N LEU A 52 -2.91 8.64 -3.51
CA LEU A 52 -2.34 7.53 -2.77
C LEU A 52 -1.37 6.73 -3.63
N LYS A 53 -0.28 6.30 -3.02
CA LYS A 53 0.61 5.28 -3.55
C LYS A 53 0.65 4.10 -2.59
N ALA A 54 0.08 2.97 -2.97
CA ALA A 54 0.18 1.75 -2.17
C ALA A 54 1.63 1.26 -2.08
N VAL A 55 2.03 0.77 -0.91
CA VAL A 55 3.43 0.43 -0.60
C VAL A 55 3.61 -0.95 0.00
N GLY A 56 2.53 -1.60 0.45
CA GLY A 56 2.55 -2.88 1.11
C GLY A 56 1.43 -3.05 2.12
N VAL A 57 1.59 -4.06 2.98
CA VAL A 57 0.62 -4.42 4.01
C VAL A 57 1.21 -4.18 5.39
N ALA A 58 0.40 -3.62 6.30
CA ALA A 58 0.79 -3.45 7.69
C ALA A 58 0.97 -4.82 8.37
N GLU A 59 2.15 -5.07 8.96
CA GLU A 59 2.37 -6.29 9.74
C GLU A 59 1.62 -6.24 11.08
N ASP A 60 1.55 -5.05 11.68
CA ASP A 60 0.93 -4.81 12.98
C ASP A 60 0.02 -3.57 12.93
N ARG A 61 -0.91 -3.49 13.89
CA ARG A 61 -1.75 -2.31 14.08
C ARG A 61 -0.90 -1.10 14.47
N ALA A 62 -1.08 0.02 13.77
CA ALA A 62 -0.50 1.32 14.11
C ALA A 62 -1.61 2.34 14.37
N ASP A 63 -1.71 2.85 15.61
CA ASP A 63 -2.77 3.76 16.03
C ASP A 63 -2.20 5.13 16.40
N ASN A 64 -2.24 6.07 15.44
CA ASN A 64 -1.84 7.46 15.62
C ASN A 64 -3.06 8.39 15.77
N SER A 65 -4.19 7.86 16.24
CA SER A 65 -5.47 8.61 16.29
C SER A 65 -5.43 9.84 17.20
N ALA A 66 -4.56 9.86 18.21
CA ALA A 66 -4.36 10.98 19.12
C ALA A 66 -3.06 11.76 18.88
N GLY A 67 -2.26 11.36 17.89
CA GLY A 67 -0.90 11.89 17.69
C GLY A 67 -0.77 12.81 16.48
N ALA A 68 0.29 13.62 16.48
CA ALA A 68 0.73 14.41 15.34
C ALA A 68 1.34 13.53 14.24
N ALA A 69 1.52 14.11 13.05
CA ALA A 69 2.03 13.37 11.90
C ALA A 69 3.48 12.91 12.14
N GLY A 70 3.71 11.60 12.07
CA GLY A 70 5.01 10.96 12.24
C GLY A 70 5.45 10.68 13.68
N GLU A 71 4.55 10.83 14.66
CA GLU A 71 4.84 10.40 16.04
C GLU A 71 5.08 8.90 16.15
N ILE A 72 4.35 8.09 15.38
CA ILE A 72 4.55 6.65 15.27
C ILE A 72 4.91 6.24 13.85
N ARG A 73 5.45 5.03 13.72
CA ARG A 73 5.76 4.39 12.44
C ARG A 73 5.01 3.08 12.33
N VAL A 74 4.55 2.74 11.14
CA VAL A 74 3.90 1.47 10.85
C VAL A 74 4.90 0.55 10.16
N ARG A 75 5.07 -0.68 10.67
CA ARG A 75 5.87 -1.69 9.99
C ARG A 75 5.04 -2.34 8.90
N LEU A 76 5.57 -2.35 7.69
CA LEU A 76 4.90 -2.93 6.54
C LEU A 76 5.81 -3.81 5.71
N ARG A 77 5.19 -4.83 5.13
CA ARG A 77 5.82 -5.86 4.30
C ARG A 77 5.43 -5.67 2.84
N LYS A 78 6.43 -5.77 1.97
CA LYS A 78 6.27 -5.83 0.52
C LYS A 78 6.08 -7.26 0.04
N GLY A 79 5.50 -7.38 -1.14
CA GLY A 79 5.25 -8.64 -1.83
C GLY A 79 3.76 -8.92 -2.03
N PRO A 80 3.42 -10.05 -2.67
CA PRO A 80 2.05 -10.42 -2.96
C PRO A 80 1.26 -10.71 -1.67
N HIS A 81 0.15 -9.99 -1.47
CA HIS A 81 -0.80 -10.25 -0.39
C HIS A 81 -2.20 -10.39 -0.95
N ARG A 82 -3.03 -11.21 -0.29
CA ARG A 82 -4.40 -11.47 -0.72
C ARG A 82 -5.37 -10.43 -0.16
N PHE A 83 -6.24 -9.90 -1.02
CA PHE A 83 -7.27 -8.93 -0.70
C PHE A 83 -8.65 -9.39 -1.18
N ALA A 84 -9.69 -8.76 -0.64
CA ALA A 84 -11.04 -8.95 -1.13
C ALA A 84 -11.15 -8.41 -2.57
N ASN A 85 -11.88 -9.15 -3.39
CA ASN A 85 -12.16 -8.75 -4.77
C ASN A 85 -13.45 -7.93 -4.80
N SER A 86 -13.46 -6.89 -5.62
CA SER A 86 -14.70 -6.21 -5.97
C SER A 86 -15.62 -7.15 -6.78
N ALA A 87 -16.87 -6.72 -6.98
CA ALA A 87 -17.91 -7.54 -7.60
C ALA A 87 -18.35 -7.01 -8.96
N SER A 88 -19.12 -7.83 -9.68
CA SER A 88 -19.78 -7.45 -10.95
C SER A 88 -18.77 -6.94 -11.99
N ALA A 89 -19.02 -5.80 -12.63
CA ALA A 89 -18.15 -5.22 -13.66
C ALA A 89 -16.75 -4.81 -13.14
N ASP A 90 -16.58 -4.67 -11.83
CA ASP A 90 -15.30 -4.32 -11.19
C ASP A 90 -14.54 -5.54 -10.66
N LEU A 91 -15.06 -6.76 -10.88
CA LEU A 91 -14.44 -7.99 -10.44
C LEU A 91 -13.17 -8.29 -11.25
N ILE A 92 -12.09 -8.56 -10.52
CA ILE A 92 -10.80 -8.99 -11.09
C ILE A 92 -10.85 -10.49 -11.34
N THR A 93 -10.46 -10.92 -12.53
CA THR A 93 -10.49 -12.33 -12.96
C THR A 93 -9.07 -12.84 -13.24
N LEU A 94 -8.93 -14.15 -13.44
CA LEU A 94 -7.67 -14.76 -13.89
C LEU A 94 -7.13 -14.14 -15.20
N ALA A 95 -8.00 -13.59 -16.05
CA ALA A 95 -7.57 -12.90 -17.28
C ALA A 95 -6.89 -11.56 -17.02
N ASP A 96 -7.01 -11.02 -15.80
CA ASP A 96 -6.45 -9.74 -15.39
C ASP A 96 -5.08 -9.88 -14.68
N ILE A 97 -4.52 -11.10 -14.57
CA ILE A 97 -3.19 -11.32 -14.01
C ILE A 97 -2.14 -10.50 -14.78
N GLY A 98 -1.31 -9.75 -14.05
CA GLY A 98 -0.32 -8.81 -14.57
C GLY A 98 -0.85 -7.41 -14.86
N ALA A 99 -2.18 -7.21 -14.88
CA ALA A 99 -2.80 -5.90 -15.03
C ALA A 99 -2.75 -5.10 -13.73
N ASP A 100 -2.92 -3.77 -13.85
CA ASP A 100 -3.05 -2.90 -12.70
C ASP A 100 -4.42 -3.08 -12.04
N CYS A 101 -4.43 -3.11 -10.72
CA CYS A 101 -5.64 -3.11 -9.90
C CYS A 101 -5.71 -1.85 -9.04
N TYR A 102 -6.91 -1.50 -8.59
CA TYR A 102 -7.19 -0.21 -7.96
C TYR A 102 -7.72 -0.37 -6.54
N ILE A 103 -7.38 0.59 -5.68
CA ILE A 103 -7.76 0.61 -4.27
C ILE A 103 -9.23 1.04 -4.15
N VAL A 104 -10.05 0.20 -3.52
CA VAL A 104 -11.41 0.59 -3.10
C VAL A 104 -11.36 1.06 -1.65
N ASP A 105 -10.81 0.22 -0.78
CA ASP A 105 -10.61 0.49 0.64
C ASP A 105 -9.33 -0.22 1.12
N ASP A 106 -9.12 -0.32 2.42
CA ASP A 106 -7.93 -0.88 3.02
C ASP A 106 -7.87 -2.43 3.02
N GLN A 107 -8.89 -3.11 2.48
CA GLN A 107 -8.95 -4.57 2.33
C GLN A 107 -9.46 -5.05 0.97
N THR A 108 -9.95 -4.14 0.10
CA THR A 108 -10.63 -4.47 -1.17
C THR A 108 -9.97 -3.81 -2.37
N VAL A 109 -9.81 -4.58 -3.46
CA VAL A 109 -9.29 -4.11 -4.75
C VAL A 109 -10.29 -4.30 -5.88
N ALA A 110 -10.21 -3.44 -6.89
CA ALA A 110 -11.10 -3.45 -8.06
C ALA A 110 -10.34 -3.42 -9.38
N LYS A 111 -11.02 -3.89 -10.44
CA LYS A 111 -10.50 -3.90 -11.81
C LYS A 111 -10.37 -2.51 -12.43
N THR A 112 -11.23 -1.57 -12.07
CA THR A 112 -11.26 -0.23 -12.69
C THR A 112 -10.92 0.88 -11.72
N SER A 113 -10.43 1.99 -12.27
CA SER A 113 -10.12 3.21 -11.52
C SER A 113 -11.36 3.98 -11.03
N GLY A 114 -12.58 3.46 -11.27
CA GLY A 114 -13.82 4.17 -10.93
C GLY A 114 -13.88 5.55 -11.60
N THR A 115 -13.55 5.63 -12.89
CA THR A 115 -13.44 6.90 -13.64
C THR A 115 -12.36 7.83 -13.07
N ASN A 116 -11.16 7.30 -12.83
CA ASN A 116 -9.98 8.02 -12.33
C ASN A 116 -10.13 8.61 -10.92
N THR A 117 -10.89 7.94 -10.06
CA THR A 117 -11.06 8.32 -8.64
C THR A 117 -10.22 7.46 -7.70
N ARG A 118 -9.78 6.27 -8.15
CA ARG A 118 -9.02 5.30 -7.37
C ARG A 118 -7.55 5.26 -7.79
N SER A 119 -6.66 5.25 -6.81
CA SER A 119 -5.24 4.97 -6.99
C SER A 119 -5.00 3.51 -7.32
N VAL A 120 -3.90 3.24 -8.03
CA VAL A 120 -3.41 1.89 -8.29
C VAL A 120 -2.93 1.27 -6.98
N ALA A 121 -3.46 0.08 -6.65
CA ALA A 121 -3.02 -0.73 -5.52
C ALA A 121 -1.71 -1.46 -5.84
N GLY A 122 -1.57 -1.94 -7.08
CA GLY A 122 -0.45 -2.74 -7.52
C GLY A 122 -0.83 -3.54 -8.75
N LYS A 123 -0.07 -4.62 -9.00
CA LYS A 123 -0.37 -5.56 -10.08
C LYS A 123 -1.04 -6.80 -9.54
N VAL A 124 -2.00 -7.33 -10.29
CA VAL A 124 -2.62 -8.62 -9.99
C VAL A 124 -1.56 -9.71 -10.17
N PHE A 125 -1.17 -10.35 -9.07
CA PHE A 125 -0.20 -11.44 -9.05
C PHE A 125 -0.85 -12.79 -9.32
N ASP A 126 -2.00 -13.04 -8.68
CA ASP A 126 -2.80 -14.26 -8.84
C ASP A 126 -4.25 -14.00 -8.39
N VAL A 127 -5.18 -14.89 -8.75
CA VAL A 127 -6.58 -14.82 -8.32
C VAL A 127 -7.02 -16.22 -7.88
N ASP A 128 -7.47 -16.34 -6.63
CA ASP A 128 -8.02 -17.58 -6.09
C ASP A 128 -9.51 -17.43 -5.75
N ALA A 129 -10.13 -18.48 -5.22
CA ALA A 129 -11.56 -18.47 -4.88
C ALA A 129 -11.89 -17.52 -3.71
N ASP A 130 -10.90 -17.17 -2.90
CA ASP A 130 -11.07 -16.35 -1.70
C ASP A 130 -10.74 -14.86 -1.96
N GLY A 131 -10.00 -14.54 -3.02
CA GLY A 131 -9.61 -13.17 -3.33
C GLY A 131 -8.53 -13.00 -4.40
N VAL A 132 -7.91 -11.83 -4.38
CA VAL A 132 -6.92 -11.39 -5.36
C VAL A 132 -5.59 -11.17 -4.68
N TRP A 133 -4.53 -11.77 -5.19
CA TRP A 133 -3.17 -11.53 -4.76
C TRP A 133 -2.62 -10.31 -5.50
N VAL A 134 -2.15 -9.32 -4.76
CA VAL A 134 -1.63 -8.05 -5.33
C VAL A 134 -0.19 -7.86 -4.93
N ASP A 135 0.66 -7.64 -5.94
CA ASP A 135 2.06 -7.26 -5.76
C ASP A 135 2.21 -5.73 -5.83
N PHE A 136 2.84 -5.16 -4.81
CA PHE A 136 3.00 -3.72 -4.63
C PHE A 136 4.32 -3.25 -5.28
N ALA A 137 4.23 -2.29 -6.20
CA ALA A 137 5.38 -1.74 -6.94
C ALA A 137 6.15 -0.63 -6.19
#